data_AF-A0A2V7E4P3-F1
#
_entry.id   AF-A0A2V7E4P3-F1
#
_cell.length_a   1.000
_cell.length_b   1.000
_cell.length_c   1.000
_cell.angle_alpha   90.00
_cell.angle_beta   90.00
_cell.angle_gamma   90.00
#
_symmetry.space_group_name_H-M   'P 1'
#
loop_
_entity.id
_entity.type
_entity.pdbx_description
1 polymer ?
#
loop_
_entity_poly.entity_id
_entity_poly.type
_entity_poly.pdbx_seq_one_letter_code
_entity_poly.pdbx_strand_id
1 'polypeptide(L)' 'MVGPRLVLLDLTGGFEYARVFAAAESAKVPVLAFTTHALARETQPWHARCARVVTKETLTAELPSLLREGAAP' A
#
# COMPACT_ATOMS: atom_id res chain seq x y z
N MET A 1 1.21 23.13 -5.41
CA MET A 1 2.30 22.18 -5.10
C MET A 1 1.86 20.79 -5.52
N VAL A 2 2.72 20.04 -6.20
CA VAL A 2 2.46 18.62 -6.50
C VAL A 2 2.90 17.82 -5.27
N GLY A 3 1.95 17.23 -4.55
CA GLY A 3 2.21 16.34 -3.42
C GLY A 3 2.33 14.88 -3.88
N PRO A 4 2.83 13.97 -3.03
CA PRO A 4 2.83 12.54 -3.31
C PRO A 4 1.40 12.05 -3.56
N ARG A 5 1.21 11.23 -4.61
CA ARG A 5 -0.11 10.71 -5.01
C ARG A 5 -0.49 9.40 -4.30
N LEU A 6 0.50 8.63 -3.84
CA LEU A 6 0.30 7.40 -3.09
C LEU A 6 1.54 7.05 -2.26
N VAL A 7 1.37 6.20 -1.26
CA VAL A 7 2.44 5.46 -0.59
C VAL A 7 2.38 4.01 -1.08
N LEU A 8 3.50 3.50 -1.59
CA LEU A 8 3.65 2.08 -1.90
C LEU A 8 4.31 1.38 -0.70
N LEU A 9 3.63 0.41 -0.07
CA LEU A 9 4.05 -0.19 1.19
C LEU A 9 4.18 -1.72 1.11
N ASP A 10 5.35 -2.24 1.47
CA ASP A 10 5.58 -3.67 1.65
C ASP A 10 5.15 -4.14 3.06
N LEU A 11 4.07 -4.93 3.14
CA LEU A 11 3.60 -5.47 4.41
C LEU A 11 4.41 -6.68 4.91
N THR A 12 5.42 -7.12 4.16
CA THR A 12 6.32 -8.23 4.52
C THR A 12 7.66 -7.75 5.07
N GLY A 13 7.94 -6.45 4.99
CA GLY A 13 9.22 -5.85 5.35
C GLY A 13 9.51 -5.65 6.85
N GLY A 14 8.57 -5.96 7.75
CA GLY A 14 8.76 -5.82 9.21
C GLY A 14 8.87 -4.37 9.69
N PHE A 15 8.28 -3.41 8.97
CA PHE A 15 8.31 -2.00 9.36
C PHE A 15 7.44 -1.71 10.59
N GLU A 16 7.65 -0.54 11.21
CA GLU A 16 6.75 -0.02 12.23
C GLU A 16 5.46 0.52 11.58
N TYR A 17 4.62 -0.39 11.07
CA TYR A 17 3.47 -0.11 10.22
C TYR A 17 2.52 0.93 10.81
N ALA A 18 2.29 0.88 12.12
CA ALA A 18 1.43 1.85 12.80
C ALA A 18 1.89 3.30 12.56
N ARG A 19 3.20 3.57 12.59
CA ARG A 19 3.75 4.91 12.29
C ARG A 19 3.62 5.28 10.82
N VAL A 20 3.89 4.34 9.92
CA VAL A 20 3.77 4.58 8.47
C VAL A 20 2.34 4.99 8.12
N PHE A 21 1.36 4.23 8.60
CA PHE A 21 -0.04 4.54 8.34
C PHE A 21 -0.48 5.86 9.00
N ALA A 22 -0.04 6.16 10.23
CA ALA A 22 -0.35 7.44 10.87
C ALA A 22 0.19 8.64 10.07
N ALA A 23 1.40 8.52 9.51
CA ALA A 23 1.97 9.55 8.64
C ALA A 23 1.18 9.71 7.33
N ALA A 24 0.81 8.60 6.68
CA ALA A 24 0.02 8.61 5.45
C ALA A 24 -1.39 9.22 5.66
N GLU A 25 -2.05 8.86 6.76
CA GLU A 25 -3.35 9.41 7.17
C GLU A 25 -3.24 10.93 7.43
N SER A 26 -2.23 11.37 8.19
CA SER A 26 -2.00 12.80 8.44
C SER A 26 -1.73 13.59 7.16
N ALA A 27 -1.06 12.98 6.18
CA ALA A 27 -0.78 13.58 4.89
C ALA A 27 -1.94 13.45 3.89
N LYS A 28 -3.00 12.69 4.23
CA LYS A 28 -4.14 12.34 3.36
C LYS A 28 -3.69 11.69 2.05
N VAL A 29 -2.67 10.84 2.10
CA VAL A 29 -2.12 10.13 0.94
C VAL A 29 -2.58 8.66 0.99
N PRO A 30 -3.18 8.12 -0.09
CA PRO A 30 -3.65 6.74 -0.10
C PRO A 30 -2.49 5.75 -0.06
N VAL A 31 -2.67 4.65 0.66
CA VAL A 31 -1.69 3.56 0.73
C VAL A 31 -2.08 2.44 -0.23
N LEU A 32 -1.22 2.19 -1.20
CA LEU A 32 -1.19 0.95 -1.99
C LEU A 32 -0.21 0.00 -1.30
N ALA A 33 -0.73 -1.06 -0.70
CA ALA A 33 0.11 -2.06 -0.05
C ALA A 33 0.27 -3.31 -0.92
N PHE A 34 1.37 -4.02 -0.71
CA PHE A 34 1.53 -5.36 -1.25
C PHE A 34 1.95 -6.37 -0.18
N THR A 35 1.55 -7.61 -0.40
CA THR A 35 1.90 -8.77 0.44
C THR A 35 2.17 -9.99 -0.46
N THR A 36 2.44 -11.14 0.13
CA THR A 36 2.49 -12.43 -0.58
C THR A 36 1.29 -13.29 -0.20
N HIS A 37 0.97 -14.29 -1.01
CA HIS A 37 -0.07 -15.27 -0.66
C HIS A 37 0.21 -15.97 0.68
N ALA A 38 1.49 -16.25 0.98
CA ALA A 38 1.90 -16.91 2.21
C ALA A 38 1.68 -16.03 3.46
N LEU A 39 1.87 -14.71 3.34
CA LEU A 39 1.79 -13.77 4.46
C LEU A 39 0.49 -12.98 4.50
N ALA A 40 -0.48 -13.30 3.64
CA ALA A 40 -1.75 -12.58 3.57
C ALA A 40 -2.51 -12.58 4.93
N ARG A 41 -2.48 -13.70 5.66
CA ARG A 41 -3.11 -13.81 6.99
C ARG A 41 -2.41 -12.96 8.05
N GLU A 42 -1.09 -12.98 8.06
CA GLU A 42 -0.28 -12.21 9.03
C GLU A 42 -0.42 -10.70 8.78
N THR A 43 -0.52 -10.30 7.52
CA THR A 43 -0.64 -8.89 7.13
C THR A 43 -2.07 -8.36 7.18
N GLN A 44 -3.07 -9.24 7.36
CA GLN A 44 -4.49 -8.91 7.35
C GLN A 44 -4.90 -7.76 8.29
N PRO A 45 -4.34 -7.61 9.51
CA PRO A 45 -4.68 -6.51 10.40
C PRO A 45 -4.45 -5.11 9.80
N TRP A 46 -3.58 -5.01 8.80
CA TRP A 46 -3.24 -3.74 8.14
C TRP A 46 -4.11 -3.45 6.91
N HIS A 47 -4.77 -4.46 6.33
CA HIS A 47 -5.41 -4.34 5.01
C HIS A 47 -6.53 -3.30 4.99
N ALA A 48 -7.28 -3.16 6.08
CA ALA A 48 -8.36 -2.19 6.21
C ALA A 48 -7.88 -0.71 6.19
N ARG A 49 -6.58 -0.48 6.40
CA ARG A 49 -5.97 0.86 6.36
C ARG A 49 -5.38 1.18 4.98
N CYS A 50 -5.46 0.25 4.04
CA CYS A 50 -4.95 0.42 2.68
C CYS A 50 -6.12 0.81 1.76
N ALA A 51 -5.84 1.71 0.81
CA ALA A 51 -6.78 1.98 -0.29
C ALA A 51 -6.90 0.75 -1.21
N ARG A 52 -5.79 0.04 -1.40
CA ARG A 52 -5.72 -1.21 -2.15
C ARG A 52 -4.60 -2.09 -1.60
N VAL A 53 -4.83 -3.40 -1.52
CA VAL A 53 -3.81 -4.41 -1.24
C VAL A 53 -3.72 -5.34 -2.44
N VAL A 54 -2.51 -5.55 -2.95
CA VAL A 54 -2.23 -6.45 -4.07
C VAL A 54 -1.18 -7.48 -3.68
N THR A 55 -1.00 -8.52 -4.51
CA THR A 55 0.21 -9.34 -4.38
C THR A 55 1.39 -8.64 -5.03
N LYS A 56 2.61 -9.09 -4.72
CA LYS A 56 3.83 -8.59 -5.37
C LYS A 56 3.82 -8.82 -6.89
N GLU A 57 3.26 -9.95 -7.33
CA GLU A 57 3.10 -10.29 -8.74
C GLU A 57 2.14 -9.30 -9.43
N THR A 58 0.97 -9.06 -8.84
CA THR A 58 0.00 -8.07 -9.36
C THR A 58 0.59 -6.67 -9.37
N LEU A 59 1.29 -6.25 -8.31
CA LEU A 59 1.97 -4.95 -8.29
C LEU A 59 2.92 -4.81 -9.46
N THR A 60 3.72 -5.84 -9.74
CA THR A 60 4.72 -5.80 -10.83
C THR A 60 4.04 -5.69 -12.19
N ALA A 61 2.95 -6.43 -12.41
CA ALA A 61 2.17 -6.41 -13.65
C ALA A 61 1.44 -5.08 -13.87
N GLU A 62 0.93 -4.46 -12.81
CA GLU A 62 0.05 -3.28 -12.89
C GLU A 62 0.73 -1.97 -12.49
N LEU A 63 2.01 -1.96 -12.10
CA LEU A 63 2.69 -0.74 -11.63
C LEU A 63 2.53 0.45 -12.59
N PRO A 64 2.65 0.29 -13.93
CA PRO A 64 2.48 1.43 -14.85
C PRO A 64 1.06 2.04 -14.85
N SER A 65 0.00 1.26 -14.66
CA SER A 65 -1.37 1.80 -14.54
C SER A 65 -1.58 2.42 -13.16
N LEU A 66 -1.16 1.74 -12.10
CA LEU A 66 -1.24 2.21 -10.71
C LEU A 66 -0.54 3.56 -10.49
N LEU A 67 0.60 3.81 -11.14
CA LEU A 67 1.29 5.10 -11.05
C LEU A 67 0.58 6.23 -11.82
N ARG A 68 -0.16 5.90 -12.89
CA ARG A 68 -0.92 6.88 -13.68
C ARG A 68 -2.26 7.20 -13.03
N GLU A 69 -2.99 6.17 -12.65
CA GLU A 69 -4.38 6.22 -12.19
C GLU A 69 -4.47 6.44 -10.67
N GLY A 70 -3.51 5.90 -9.90
CA GLY A 70 -3.47 5.97 -8.44
C GLY A 70 -3.88 4.67 -7.77
N ALA A 71 -4.09 4.73 -6.44
CA ALA A 71 -4.41 3.57 -5.60
C ALA A 71 -5.92 3.42 -5.30
N ALA A 72 -6.76 4.36 -5.74
CA ALA A 72 -8.21 4.24 -5.63
C ALA A 72 -8.73 3.25 -6.68
N PRO A 73 -9.81 2.49 -6.40
CA PRO A 73 -10.49 1.66 -7.38
C PRO A 73 -11.12 2.50 -8.52
#